data_AF-M0LRJ7-F1
#
_entry.id   AF-M0LRJ7-F1
#
_cell.length_a   1.000
_cell.length_b   1.000
_cell.length_c   1.000
_cell.angle_alpha   90.00
_cell.angle_beta   90.00
_cell.angle_gamma   90.00
#
_symmetry.space_group_name_H-M   'P 1'
#
loop_
_entity.id
_entity.type
_entity.pdbx_description
1 polymer ?
#
loop_
_entity_poly.entity_id
_entity_poly.type
_entity_poly.pdbx_seq_one_letter_code
_entity_poly.pdbx_strand_id
1 'polypeptide(L)'
;MDRGVVLGILGGVVTALVGLLRYVVVPLLTDEYNAASPALVPFYKVISETPIYHLETLTVPSFLAVFFAVVLLRRWGRSSRTDDLKVVGGVLAVPLLTAFGCYLVGAVWVAVFPLRTGTSLDPASLVVVLTYFTVLGLAIGFAFAVVAFAVVGLTVGIGVAAGYLSAWAVLRISS
;
A
#
# COMPACT_ATOMS: atom_id res chain seq x y z
N MET A 1 11.86 -13.13 18.94
CA MET A 1 11.62 -12.26 17.76
C MET A 1 12.17 -10.88 18.07
N ASP A 2 12.87 -10.24 17.14
CA ASP A 2 13.47 -8.93 17.36
C ASP A 2 12.40 -7.82 17.47
N ARG A 3 12.36 -7.11 18.60
CA ARG A 3 11.36 -6.06 18.88
C ARG A 3 11.34 -4.95 17.82
N GLY A 4 12.48 -4.58 17.24
CA GLY A 4 12.53 -3.56 16.18
C GLY A 4 11.81 -4.02 14.91
N VAL A 5 11.98 -5.29 14.54
CA VAL A 5 11.27 -5.89 13.40
C VAL A 5 9.77 -5.98 13.69
N VAL A 6 9.39 -6.40 14.91
CA VAL A 6 7.97 -6.49 15.30
C VAL A 6 7.28 -5.13 15.19
N LEU A 7 7.89 -4.08 15.76
CA LEU A 7 7.32 -2.73 15.72
C LEU A 7 7.25 -2.18 14.28
N GLY A 8 8.29 -2.41 13.48
CA GLY A 8 8.29 -2.04 12.06
C GLY A 8 7.15 -2.70 11.29
N ILE A 9 6.98 -4.02 11.45
CA ILE A 9 5.91 -4.76 10.79
C ILE A 9 4.53 -4.29 11.27
N LEU A 10 4.30 -4.19 12.59
CA LEU A 10 3.02 -3.75 13.13
C LEU A 10 2.66 -2.34 12.66
N GLY A 11 3.61 -1.41 12.71
CA GLY A 11 3.42 -0.06 12.21
C GLY A 11 3.08 -0.03 10.72
N GLY A 12 3.83 -0.79 9.91
CA GLY A 12 3.56 -0.92 8.48
C GLY A 12 2.23 -1.58 8.16
N VAL A 13 1.80 -2.58 8.95
CA VAL A 13 0.48 -3.21 8.83
C VAL A 13 -0.62 -2.20 9.13
N VAL A 14 -0.49 -1.39 10.18
CA VAL A 14 -1.46 -0.34 10.50
C VAL A 14 -1.57 0.66 9.34
N THR A 15 -0.45 1.16 8.82
CA THR A 15 -0.45 2.05 7.65
C THR A 15 -1.09 1.40 6.43
N ALA A 16 -0.78 0.13 6.16
CA ALA A 16 -1.33 -0.61 5.04
C ALA A 16 -2.86 -0.83 5.18
N LEU A 17 -3.34 -1.15 6.38
CA LEU A 17 -4.77 -1.32 6.65
C LEU A 17 -5.55 -0.01 6.48
N VAL A 18 -5.00 1.13 6.95
CA VAL A 18 -5.62 2.44 6.71
C VAL A 18 -5.70 2.73 5.21
N GLY A 19 -4.63 2.45 4.48
CA GLY A 19 -4.60 2.56 3.02
C GLY A 19 -5.66 1.68 2.34
N LEU A 20 -5.71 0.39 2.66
CA LEU A 20 -6.71 -0.54 2.12
C LEU A 20 -8.14 -0.09 2.43
N LEU A 21 -8.39 0.36 3.67
CA LEU A 21 -9.70 0.84 4.07
C LEU A 21 -10.14 2.03 3.20
N ARG A 22 -9.25 3.01 3.02
CA ARG A 22 -9.57 4.25 2.31
C ARG A 22 -9.58 4.12 0.79
N TYR A 23 -8.65 3.38 0.20
CA TYR A 23 -8.55 3.25 -1.26
C TYR A 23 -9.37 2.09 -1.84
N VAL A 24 -9.77 1.11 -1.03
CA VAL A 24 -10.44 -0.11 -1.50
C VAL A 24 -11.78 -0.29 -0.83
N VAL A 25 -11.82 -0.44 0.50
CA VAL A 25 -13.04 -0.85 1.21
C VAL A 25 -14.12 0.24 1.15
N VAL A 26 -13.78 1.48 1.52
CA VAL A 26 -14.76 2.60 1.54
C VAL A 26 -15.33 2.84 0.13
N PRO A 27 -14.52 3.00 -0.94
CA PRO A 27 -15.04 3.18 -2.30
C PRO A 27 -15.94 2.03 -2.79
N LEU A 28 -15.65 0.79 -2.38
CA LEU A 28 -16.48 -0.37 -2.73
C LEU A 28 -17.82 -0.40 -1.98
N LEU A 29 -17.92 0.26 -0.83
CA LEU A 29 -19.14 0.30 -0.01
C LEU A 29 -20.02 1.53 -0.28
N THR A 30 -19.47 2.60 -0.87
CA THR A 30 -20.19 3.87 -1.07
C THR A 30 -20.81 4.03 -2.45
N ASP A 31 -20.77 3.01 -3.32
CA ASP A 31 -21.24 3.04 -4.72
C ASP A 31 -20.69 4.22 -5.55
N GLU A 32 -19.59 4.84 -5.10
CA GLU A 32 -18.91 5.96 -5.79
C GLU A 32 -18.44 5.56 -7.20
N TYR A 33 -18.35 4.25 -7.47
CA TYR A 33 -17.98 3.69 -8.76
C TYR A 33 -19.00 2.63 -9.17
N ASN A 34 -20.06 3.05 -9.88
CA ASN A 34 -21.03 2.15 -10.52
C ASN A 34 -20.34 1.25 -11.58
N ALA A 35 -19.83 0.12 -11.08
CA ALA A 35 -19.72 -1.22 -11.66
C ALA A 35 -19.49 -1.43 -13.18
N ALA A 36 -18.39 -0.90 -13.74
CA ALA A 36 -17.79 -1.48 -14.96
C ALA A 36 -16.59 -2.41 -14.67
N SER A 37 -15.81 -2.16 -13.61
CA SER A 37 -14.77 -3.09 -13.14
C SER A 37 -14.32 -2.77 -11.71
N PRO A 38 -14.74 -3.56 -10.69
CA PRO A 38 -14.28 -3.40 -9.30
C PRO A 38 -12.74 -3.41 -9.16
N ALA A 39 -12.04 -4.05 -10.10
CA ALA A 39 -10.58 -4.09 -10.13
C ALA A 39 -9.92 -2.74 -10.42
N LEU A 40 -10.64 -1.79 -11.02
CA LEU A 40 -10.12 -0.46 -11.34
C LEU A 40 -10.44 0.60 -10.27
N VAL A 41 -11.34 0.30 -9.33
CA VAL A 41 -11.75 1.23 -8.26
C VAL A 41 -10.55 1.78 -7.48
N PRO A 42 -9.58 0.94 -7.03
CA PRO A 42 -8.41 1.46 -6.33
C PRO A 42 -7.53 2.35 -7.20
N PHE A 43 -7.42 2.05 -8.49
CA PHE A 43 -6.66 2.90 -9.42
C PHE A 43 -7.30 4.27 -9.57
N TYR A 44 -8.61 4.32 -9.84
CA TYR A 44 -9.33 5.58 -9.95
C TYR A 44 -9.21 6.40 -8.69
N LYS A 45 -9.43 5.78 -7.52
CA LYS A 45 -9.33 6.50 -6.25
C LYS A 45 -7.93 7.04 -6.00
N VAL A 46 -6.88 6.31 -6.34
CA VAL A 46 -5.48 6.78 -6.16
C VAL A 46 -5.17 7.96 -7.09
N ILE A 47 -5.71 8.03 -8.30
CA ILE A 47 -5.39 9.12 -9.25
C ILE A 47 -6.34 10.32 -9.16
N SER A 48 -7.58 10.13 -8.71
CA SER A 48 -8.60 11.17 -8.69
C SER A 48 -8.61 11.98 -7.40
N GLU A 49 -8.01 11.45 -6.34
CA GLU A 49 -8.02 12.08 -5.02
C GLU A 49 -7.00 13.21 -4.89
N THR A 50 -7.23 14.07 -3.91
CA THR A 50 -6.36 15.22 -3.67
C THR A 50 -5.04 14.80 -3.01
N PRO A 51 -3.95 15.58 -3.18
CA PRO A 51 -2.69 15.34 -2.47
C PRO A 51 -2.88 15.23 -0.94
N ILE A 52 -3.77 16.04 -0.37
CA ILE A 52 -4.09 16.02 1.07
C ILE A 52 -4.69 14.67 1.49
N TYR A 53 -5.58 14.10 0.67
CA TYR A 53 -6.14 12.78 0.93
C TYR A 53 -5.05 11.72 1.06
N HIS A 54 -4.04 11.74 0.18
CA HIS A 54 -2.95 10.78 0.25
C HIS A 54 -2.06 10.97 1.48
N LEU A 55 -1.80 12.22 1.85
CA LEU A 55 -1.02 12.56 3.06
C LEU A 55 -1.74 12.09 4.33
N GLU A 56 -3.02 12.40 4.49
CA GLU A 56 -3.80 11.94 5.65
C GLU A 56 -3.86 10.41 5.74
N THR A 57 -4.02 9.75 4.59
CA THR A 57 -4.24 8.31 4.54
C THR A 57 -2.97 7.50 4.80
N LEU A 58 -1.81 7.98 4.34
CA LEU A 58 -0.57 7.20 4.34
C LEU A 58 0.57 7.87 5.12
N THR A 59 0.70 9.20 5.04
CA THR A 59 1.75 9.95 5.73
C THR A 59 1.49 10.02 7.23
N VAL A 60 0.27 10.35 7.66
CA VAL A 60 -0.05 10.48 9.09
C VAL A 60 0.10 9.14 9.84
N PRO A 61 -0.45 8.01 9.36
CA PRO A 61 -0.28 6.74 10.07
C PRO A 61 1.19 6.27 10.10
N SER A 62 1.93 6.44 9.00
CA SER A 62 3.34 6.03 8.95
C SER A 62 4.24 6.92 9.82
N PHE A 63 3.96 8.22 9.89
CA PHE A 63 4.56 9.15 10.84
C PHE A 63 4.38 8.69 12.28
N LEU A 64 3.13 8.45 12.70
CA LEU A 64 2.83 8.04 14.07
C LEU A 64 3.47 6.68 14.38
N ALA A 65 3.39 5.73 13.46
CA ALA A 65 3.99 4.40 13.61
C ALA A 65 5.49 4.48 13.87
N VAL A 66 6.25 5.21 13.04
CA VAL A 66 7.70 5.37 13.24
C VAL A 66 8.00 6.15 14.51
N PHE A 67 7.30 7.28 14.73
CA PHE A 67 7.54 8.13 15.90
C PHE A 67 7.43 7.32 17.20
N PHE A 68 6.30 6.64 17.41
CA PHE A 68 6.08 5.87 18.63
C PHE A 68 6.99 4.65 18.72
N ALA A 69 7.26 3.96 17.61
CA ALA A 69 8.14 2.79 17.62
C ALA A 69 9.58 3.16 18.03
N VAL A 70 10.12 4.26 17.50
CA VAL A 70 11.47 4.74 17.85
C VAL A 70 11.53 5.19 19.31
N VAL A 71 10.56 5.97 19.77
CA VAL A 71 10.48 6.39 21.18
C VAL A 71 10.40 5.17 22.12
N LEU A 72 9.60 4.17 21.75
CA LEU A 72 9.42 2.95 22.55
C LEU A 72 10.70 2.10 22.59
N LEU A 73 11.40 1.94 21.47
CA LEU A 73 12.69 1.26 21.43
C LEU A 73 13.70 1.91 22.38
N ARG A 74 13.74 3.24 22.40
CA ARG A 74 14.64 4.00 23.26
C ARG A 74 14.30 3.84 24.73
N ARG A 75 13.01 3.83 25.08
CA ARG A 75 12.54 3.49 26.44
C ARG A 75 12.92 2.07 26.87
N TRP A 76 13.14 1.16 25.92
CA TRP A 76 13.66 -0.18 26.20
C TRP A 76 15.18 -0.28 26.16
N GLY A 77 15.90 0.85 26.16
CA GLY A 77 17.36 0.89 26.13
C GLY A 77 17.98 0.51 24.78
N ARG A 78 17.18 0.47 23.70
CA ARG A 78 17.65 0.16 22.35
C ARG A 78 17.88 1.43 21.55
N SER A 79 19.15 1.76 21.35
CA SER A 79 19.59 3.00 20.69
C SER A 79 20.37 2.80 19.39
N SER A 80 20.45 1.56 18.88
CA SER A 80 21.28 1.27 17.70
C SER A 80 20.63 1.75 16.40
N ARG A 81 21.45 2.21 15.45
CA ARG A 81 20.99 2.55 14.08
C ARG A 81 20.31 1.37 13.40
N THR A 82 20.75 0.15 13.70
CA THR A 82 20.17 -1.08 13.15
C THR A 82 18.74 -1.30 13.65
N ASP A 83 18.44 -0.96 14.90
CA ASP A 83 17.07 -1.04 15.43
C ASP A 83 16.14 -0.03 14.75
N ASP A 84 16.64 1.17 14.49
CA ASP A 84 15.88 2.20 13.77
C ASP A 84 15.59 1.80 12.33
N LEU A 85 16.60 1.26 11.62
CA LEU A 85 16.44 0.77 10.25
C LEU A 85 15.43 -0.37 10.15
N LYS A 86 15.33 -1.25 11.15
CA LYS A 86 14.30 -2.31 11.18
C LYS A 86 12.90 -1.72 11.27
N VAL A 87 12.70 -0.69 12.08
CA VAL A 87 11.41 -0.01 12.23
C VAL A 87 11.07 0.73 10.93
N VAL A 88 11.96 1.61 10.49
CA VAL A 88 11.78 2.43 9.29
C VAL A 88 11.54 1.55 8.06
N GLY A 89 12.36 0.50 7.90
CA GLY A 89 12.24 -0.45 6.81
C GLY A 89 10.92 -1.22 6.86
N GLY A 90 10.47 -1.66 8.03
CA GLY A 90 9.20 -2.36 8.18
C GLY A 90 7.99 -1.47 7.87
N VAL A 91 7.97 -0.24 8.38
CA VAL A 91 6.86 0.71 8.15
C VAL A 91 6.79 1.14 6.68
N LEU A 92 7.92 1.22 5.99
CA LEU A 92 7.95 1.53 4.56
C LEU A 92 7.62 0.33 3.67
N ALA A 93 8.18 -0.84 3.98
CA ALA A 93 8.08 -2.02 3.11
C ALA A 93 6.68 -2.66 3.12
N VAL A 94 6.01 -2.74 4.27
CA VAL A 94 4.71 -3.42 4.36
C VAL A 94 3.62 -2.75 3.51
N PRO A 95 3.44 -1.41 3.54
CA PRO A 95 2.51 -0.74 2.63
C PRO A 95 2.85 -0.94 1.16
N LEU A 96 4.13 -0.91 0.78
CA LEU A 96 4.57 -1.15 -0.60
C LEU A 96 4.27 -2.58 -1.05
N LEU A 97 4.56 -3.57 -0.21
CA LEU A 97 4.22 -4.97 -0.46
C LEU A 97 2.71 -5.18 -0.53
N THR A 98 1.94 -4.45 0.26
CA THR A 98 0.47 -4.49 0.20
C THR A 98 -0.04 -3.91 -1.12
N ALA A 99 0.49 -2.77 -1.55
CA ALA A 99 0.17 -2.18 -2.85
C ALA A 99 0.52 -3.13 -4.01
N PHE A 100 1.67 -3.82 -3.91
CA PHE A 100 2.06 -4.87 -4.85
C PHE A 100 1.08 -6.05 -4.87
N GLY A 101 0.67 -6.53 -3.69
CA GLY A 101 -0.32 -7.59 -3.56
C GLY A 101 -1.65 -7.21 -4.21
N CYS A 102 -2.13 -5.99 -3.97
CA CYS A 102 -3.34 -5.46 -4.62
C CYS A 102 -3.22 -5.41 -6.14
N TYR A 103 -2.05 -5.02 -6.66
CA TYR A 103 -1.77 -5.08 -8.09
C TYR A 103 -1.92 -6.50 -8.66
N LEU A 104 -1.29 -7.49 -8.03
CA LEU A 104 -1.37 -8.88 -8.49
C LEU A 104 -2.81 -9.39 -8.51
N VAL A 105 -3.58 -9.09 -7.45
CA VAL A 105 -5.00 -9.46 -7.37
C VAL A 105 -5.82 -8.80 -8.48
N GLY A 106 -5.60 -7.50 -8.74
CA GLY A 106 -6.28 -6.78 -9.83
C GLY A 106 -5.93 -7.33 -11.21
N ALA A 107 -4.65 -7.60 -11.47
CA ALA A 107 -4.20 -8.16 -12.74
C ALA A 107 -4.81 -9.55 -13.01
N VAL A 108 -4.83 -10.42 -11.99
CA VAL A 108 -5.47 -11.74 -12.07
C VAL A 108 -6.97 -11.58 -12.32
N TRP A 109 -7.65 -10.65 -11.64
CA TRP A 109 -9.08 -10.42 -11.85
C TRP A 109 -9.42 -10.03 -13.29
N VAL A 110 -8.65 -9.12 -13.88
CA VAL A 110 -8.83 -8.72 -15.29
C VAL A 110 -8.58 -9.89 -16.24
N ALA A 111 -7.55 -10.70 -15.97
CA ALA A 111 -7.21 -11.85 -16.81
C ALA A 111 -8.31 -12.93 -16.82
N VAL A 112 -8.99 -13.16 -15.69
CA VAL A 112 -10.07 -14.16 -15.58
C VAL A 112 -11.46 -13.64 -15.92
N PHE A 113 -11.61 -12.33 -16.15
CA PHE A 113 -12.90 -11.70 -16.45
C PHE A 113 -13.67 -12.38 -17.61
N PRO A 114 -13.05 -12.75 -18.75
CA PRO A 114 -13.75 -13.40 -19.87
C PRO A 114 -14.32 -14.78 -19.54
N LEU A 115 -13.75 -15.46 -18.53
CA LEU A 115 -14.28 -16.76 -18.07
C LEU A 115 -15.59 -16.60 -17.30
N ARG A 116 -15.86 -15.40 -16.78
CA ARG A 116 -17.08 -15.10 -16.01
C ARG A 116 -18.24 -14.64 -16.90
N THR A 117 -17.98 -14.19 -18.12
CA THR A 117 -19.01 -13.68 -19.03
C THR A 117 -19.80 -14.79 -19.74
N GLY A 118 -19.49 -16.06 -19.50
CA GLY A 118 -20.27 -17.21 -20.00
C GLY A 118 -20.23 -17.40 -21.52
N THR A 119 -19.34 -16.68 -22.21
CA THR A 119 -19.16 -16.78 -23.66
C THR A 119 -18.58 -18.14 -24.05
N SER A 120 -19.38 -18.95 -24.74
CA SER A 120 -18.92 -20.21 -25.33
C SER A 120 -18.03 -19.90 -26.53
N LEU A 121 -16.72 -19.96 -26.32
CA LEU A 121 -15.72 -19.83 -27.36
C LEU A 121 -15.22 -21.22 -27.76
N ASP A 122 -14.95 -21.42 -29.05
CA ASP A 122 -14.16 -22.58 -29.46
C ASP A 122 -12.75 -22.53 -28.83
N PRO A 123 -12.04 -23.66 -28.72
CA PRO A 123 -10.75 -23.70 -28.02
C PRO A 123 -9.70 -22.73 -28.57
N ALA A 124 -9.66 -22.48 -29.88
CA ALA A 124 -8.70 -21.56 -30.47
C ALA A 124 -9.03 -20.11 -30.11
N SER A 125 -10.30 -19.72 -30.21
CA SER A 125 -10.78 -18.39 -29.78
C SER A 125 -10.60 -18.17 -28.28
N LEU A 126 -10.80 -19.20 -27.45
CA LEU A 126 -10.58 -19.11 -26.00
C LEU A 126 -9.13 -18.77 -25.66
N VAL A 127 -8.16 -19.43 -26.31
CA VAL A 127 -6.73 -19.16 -26.09
C VAL A 127 -6.36 -17.72 -26.47
N VAL A 128 -6.88 -17.23 -27.59
CA VAL A 128 -6.64 -15.84 -28.05
C VAL A 128 -7.22 -14.85 -27.05
N VAL A 129 -8.47 -15.06 -26.59
CA VAL A 129 -9.13 -14.18 -25.62
C VAL A 129 -8.40 -14.18 -24.27
N LEU A 130 -8.05 -15.35 -23.73
CA LEU A 130 -7.32 -15.44 -22.46
C LEU A 130 -5.94 -14.76 -22.54
N THR A 131 -5.23 -14.96 -23.66
CA THR A 131 -3.93 -14.30 -23.88
C THR A 131 -4.09 -12.79 -23.94
N TYR A 132 -5.08 -12.30 -24.69
CA TYR A 132 -5.38 -10.87 -24.80
C TYR A 132 -5.69 -10.25 -23.43
N PHE A 133 -6.61 -10.84 -22.66
CA PHE A 133 -6.99 -10.31 -21.35
C PHE A 133 -5.89 -10.46 -20.29
N THR A 134 -5.02 -11.47 -20.41
CA THR A 134 -3.83 -11.60 -19.55
C THR A 134 -2.84 -10.46 -19.82
N VAL A 135 -2.50 -10.22 -21.09
CA VAL A 135 -1.59 -9.12 -21.48
C VAL A 135 -2.19 -7.76 -21.08
N LEU A 136 -3.49 -7.57 -21.32
CA LEU A 136 -4.20 -6.35 -20.94
C LEU A 136 -4.21 -6.15 -19.42
N GLY A 137 -4.52 -7.20 -18.65
CA GLY A 137 -4.52 -7.17 -17.19
C GLY A 137 -3.15 -6.86 -16.61
N LEU A 138 -2.08 -7.43 -17.18
CA LEU A 138 -0.71 -7.12 -16.81
C LEU A 138 -0.33 -5.67 -17.14
N ALA A 139 -0.70 -5.17 -18.32
CA ALA A 139 -0.40 -3.80 -18.75
C ALA A 139 -1.11 -2.75 -17.88
N ILE A 140 -2.43 -2.89 -17.69
CA ILE A 140 -3.23 -2.00 -16.85
C ILE A 140 -2.75 -2.08 -15.40
N GLY A 141 -2.55 -3.28 -14.89
CA GLY A 141 -2.07 -3.48 -13.54
C GLY A 141 -0.67 -2.88 -13.35
N PHE A 142 0.24 -3.01 -14.32
CA PHE A 142 1.58 -2.44 -14.23
C PHE A 142 1.52 -0.91 -14.18
N ALA A 143 0.70 -0.27 -15.03
CA ALA A 143 0.48 1.17 -14.98
C ALA A 143 -0.08 1.61 -13.61
N PHE A 144 -1.05 0.87 -13.07
CA PHE A 144 -1.56 1.10 -11.71
C PHE A 144 -0.45 0.95 -10.66
N ALA A 145 0.34 -0.12 -10.73
CA ALA A 145 1.42 -0.38 -9.80
C ALA A 145 2.42 0.78 -9.79
N VAL A 146 2.86 1.28 -10.96
CA VAL A 146 3.78 2.42 -11.03
C VAL A 146 3.24 3.63 -10.27
N VAL A 147 1.98 3.99 -10.50
CA VAL A 147 1.36 5.14 -9.84
C VAL A 147 1.14 4.89 -8.35
N ALA A 148 0.59 3.74 -7.97
CA ALA A 148 0.35 3.37 -6.59
C ALA A 148 1.66 3.30 -5.79
N PHE A 149 2.73 2.75 -6.37
CA PHE A 149 4.05 2.72 -5.74
C PHE A 149 4.65 4.11 -5.61
N ALA A 150 4.47 4.99 -6.61
CA ALA A 150 4.92 6.37 -6.49
C ALA A 150 4.19 7.09 -5.35
N VAL A 151 2.86 7.00 -5.30
CA VAL A 151 2.05 7.62 -4.24
C VAL A 151 2.37 7.02 -2.87
N VAL A 152 2.32 5.70 -2.72
CA VAL A 152 2.59 5.02 -1.44
C VAL A 152 4.04 5.26 -1.01
N GLY A 153 5.01 5.09 -1.92
CA GLY A 153 6.42 5.29 -1.62
C GLY A 153 6.74 6.71 -1.18
N LEU A 154 6.21 7.73 -1.89
CA LEU A 154 6.42 9.13 -1.52
C LEU A 154 5.73 9.46 -0.20
N THR A 155 4.45 9.16 -0.06
CA THR A 155 3.66 9.57 1.12
C THR A 155 4.09 8.84 2.39
N VAL A 156 4.32 7.52 2.31
CA VAL A 156 4.86 6.74 3.43
C VAL A 156 6.30 7.16 3.70
N GLY A 157 7.12 7.38 2.67
CA GLY A 157 8.50 7.85 2.82
C GLY A 157 8.60 9.19 3.56
N ILE A 158 7.74 10.16 3.21
CA ILE A 158 7.65 11.45 3.92
C ILE A 158 7.25 11.23 5.38
N GLY A 159 6.24 10.41 5.65
CA GLY A 159 5.76 10.18 7.01
C GLY A 159 6.80 9.48 7.87
N VAL A 160 7.45 8.45 7.33
CA VAL A 160 8.56 7.74 7.95
C VAL A 160 9.72 8.67 8.29
N ALA A 161 10.16 9.50 7.33
CA ALA A 161 11.24 10.45 7.54
C ALA A 161 10.88 11.49 8.62
N ALA A 162 9.69 12.08 8.53
CA ALA A 162 9.19 13.04 9.50
C ALA A 162 9.08 12.40 10.90
N GLY A 163 8.51 11.20 11.01
CA GLY A 163 8.31 10.50 12.28
C GLY A 163 9.63 10.16 12.96
N TYR A 164 10.62 9.72 12.17
CA TYR A 164 11.96 9.44 12.68
C TYR A 164 12.66 10.72 13.16
N LEU A 165 12.64 11.79 12.37
CA LEU A 165 13.27 13.07 12.74
C LEU A 165 12.60 13.69 13.97
N SER A 166 11.28 13.65 14.06
CA SER A 166 10.53 14.12 15.23
C SER A 166 10.84 13.31 16.48
N ALA A 167 10.89 11.98 16.38
CA ALA A 167 11.25 11.13 17.52
C ALA A 167 12.67 11.44 18.00
N TRP A 168 13.61 11.57 17.07
CA TRP A 168 14.99 11.92 17.39
C TRP A 168 15.12 13.29 18.07
N ALA A 169 14.38 14.30 17.58
CA ALA A 169 14.38 15.63 18.18
C ALA A 169 13.85 15.59 19.62
N VAL A 170 12.73 14.89 19.86
CA VAL A 170 12.15 14.72 21.19
C VAL A 170 13.12 14.03 22.14
N LEU A 171 13.74 12.93 21.69
CA LEU A 171 14.66 12.14 22.50
C LEU A 171 15.92 12.92 22.89
N ARG A 172 16.41 13.80 22.00
CA ARG A 172 17.55 14.68 22.29
C ARG A 172 17.24 15.78 23.31
N ILE A 173 16.02 16.28 23.34
CA ILE A 173 15.62 17.32 24.31
C ILE A 173 15.41 16.69 25.70
N SER A 174 15.01 15.42 25.75
CA SER A 174 14.75 14.70 27.00
C SER A 174 15.96 14.05 27.67
N SER A 175 17.14 14.12 27.05
CA SER A 175 18.41 13.55 27.55
C SER A 175 19.31 14.63 28.13
#